data_AF-A0A1U9P2P9-F1
#
_entry.id   AF-A0A1U9P2P9-F1
#
_cell.length_a   1.000
_cell.length_b   1.000
_cell.length_c   1.000
_cell.angle_alpha   90.00
_cell.angle_beta   90.00
_cell.angle_gamma   90.00
#
_symmetry.space_group_name_H-M   'P 1'
#
loop_
_entity.id
_entity.type
_entity.pdbx_description
1 polymer ?
#
loop_
_entity_poly.entity_id
_entity_poly.type
_entity_poly.pdbx_seq_one_letter_code
_entity_poly.pdbx_strand_id
1 'polypeptide(L)'
;MTERAASGMLNRLRAVEWVGDWDRVLACVMSRRILMREYLRRAALWAQEYSAESAWPFFDVSEYVDPGFRLSPETAAELDAYLGRVPGSELRQTCAGAVRLAEMREQTPAAMPDLPDLYEPLVLFYERGGEFVRDDAGGLDLTGVSFRPGTPQGNLSTQPFRALGKTVLDALDTTGRVSYYAADGGRAPLLRRRVVRGERHDELFGPDLRWEPTDRLPETEEAVKSAGLVSLDEIAAAELIGDAAGRASRQPAPRPCGRRGRPRP
;
A
#
# COMPACT_ATOMS: atom_id res chain seq x y z
N MET A 1 1.29 -25.25 17.15
CA MET A 1 2.16 -24.18 17.69
C MET A 1 1.80 -22.94 16.89
N THR A 2 1.24 -21.93 17.53
CA THR A 2 0.96 -20.65 16.88
C THR A 2 2.30 -20.05 16.48
N GLU A 3 2.46 -19.69 15.21
CA GLU A 3 3.61 -18.91 14.75
C GLU A 3 3.54 -17.56 15.48
N ARG A 4 4.60 -17.20 16.23
CA ARG A 4 4.66 -15.92 16.94
C ARG A 4 4.58 -14.76 15.95
N ALA A 5 3.95 -13.65 16.32
CA ALA A 5 3.78 -12.48 15.45
C ALA A 5 5.13 -11.95 14.90
N ALA A 6 6.20 -11.95 15.72
CA ALA A 6 7.54 -11.61 15.24
C ALA A 6 8.00 -12.52 14.10
N SER A 7 7.81 -13.82 14.23
CA SER A 7 8.24 -14.81 13.23
C SER A 7 7.48 -14.63 11.92
N GLY A 8 6.16 -14.41 12.00
CA GLY A 8 5.34 -14.11 10.83
C GLY A 8 5.78 -12.85 10.10
N MET A 9 6.04 -11.76 10.83
CA MET A 9 6.54 -10.52 10.24
C MET A 9 7.95 -10.69 9.64
N LEU A 10 8.86 -11.37 10.35
CA LEU A 10 10.20 -11.64 9.87
C LEU A 10 10.19 -12.51 8.61
N ASN A 11 9.28 -13.47 8.51
CA ASN A 11 9.11 -14.30 7.32
C ASN A 11 8.62 -13.49 6.11
N ARG A 12 7.71 -12.54 6.30
CA ARG A 12 7.32 -11.58 5.24
C ARG A 12 8.52 -10.78 4.75
N LEU A 13 9.28 -10.20 5.69
CA LEU A 13 10.46 -9.39 5.38
C LEU A 13 11.58 -10.20 4.70
N ARG A 14 11.75 -11.48 5.04
CA ARG A 14 12.71 -12.38 4.38
C ARG A 14 12.34 -12.69 2.94
N ALA A 15 11.07 -12.61 2.58
CA ALA A 15 10.59 -12.83 1.20
C ALA A 15 10.78 -11.59 0.30
N VAL A 16 11.19 -10.45 0.88
CA VAL A 16 11.42 -9.21 0.12
C VAL A 16 12.65 -9.35 -0.80
N GLU A 17 12.46 -8.99 -2.05
CA GLU A 17 13.53 -8.85 -3.05
C GLU A 17 14.07 -7.41 -3.03
N TRP A 18 15.13 -7.18 -2.25
CA TRP A 18 15.76 -5.85 -2.11
C TRP A 18 16.54 -5.41 -3.37
N VAL A 19 17.26 -6.34 -3.98
CA VAL A 19 18.03 -6.16 -5.22
C VAL A 19 17.47 -7.14 -6.23
N GLY A 20 16.84 -6.66 -7.30
CA GLY A 20 16.08 -7.55 -8.16
C GLY A 20 15.52 -6.91 -9.42
N ASP A 21 14.48 -7.55 -9.95
CA ASP A 21 13.83 -7.26 -11.23
C ASP A 21 13.28 -5.82 -11.29
N TRP A 22 14.03 -4.93 -11.92
CA TRP A 22 13.64 -3.52 -12.09
C TRP A 22 12.36 -3.36 -12.89
N ASP A 23 12.04 -4.27 -13.82
CA ASP A 23 10.78 -4.21 -14.57
C ASP A 23 9.59 -4.44 -13.66
N ARG A 24 9.71 -5.37 -12.70
CA ARG A 24 8.71 -5.59 -11.66
C ARG A 24 8.54 -4.37 -10.76
N VAL A 25 9.64 -3.78 -10.27
CA VAL A 25 9.55 -2.61 -9.38
C VAL A 25 8.92 -1.42 -10.10
N LEU A 26 9.28 -1.19 -11.37
CA LEU A 26 8.68 -0.15 -12.20
C LEU A 26 7.20 -0.39 -12.49
N ALA A 27 6.78 -1.64 -12.65
CA ALA A 27 5.36 -1.99 -12.79
C ALA A 27 4.56 -1.69 -11.51
N CYS A 28 5.21 -1.76 -10.34
CA CYS A 28 4.61 -1.50 -9.03
C CYS A 28 4.72 -0.05 -8.53
N VAL A 29 5.15 0.90 -9.38
CA VAL A 29 5.52 2.25 -8.93
C VAL A 29 4.34 3.03 -8.32
N MET A 30 3.12 2.78 -8.81
CA MET A 30 1.92 3.50 -8.39
C MET A 30 1.53 3.14 -6.96
N SER A 31 1.37 1.84 -6.68
CA SER A 31 1.11 1.35 -5.34
C SER A 31 2.26 1.68 -4.38
N ARG A 32 3.53 1.56 -4.80
CA ARG A 32 4.69 1.94 -3.99
C ARG A 32 4.60 3.39 -3.50
N ARG A 33 4.25 4.33 -4.38
CA ARG A 33 4.08 5.72 -3.99
C ARG A 33 2.93 5.92 -2.98
N ILE A 34 1.79 5.28 -3.20
CA ILE A 34 0.63 5.40 -2.31
C ILE A 34 0.94 4.75 -0.94
N LEU A 35 1.60 3.59 -0.92
CA LEU A 35 2.07 2.93 0.29
C LEU A 35 3.04 3.83 1.08
N MET A 36 4.02 4.45 0.41
CA MET A 36 4.95 5.36 1.07
C MET A 36 4.22 6.59 1.65
N ARG A 37 3.28 7.17 0.92
CA ARG A 37 2.44 8.27 1.42
C ARG A 37 1.63 7.86 2.66
N GLU A 38 1.02 6.67 2.63
CA GLU A 38 0.26 6.15 3.77
C GLU A 38 1.17 5.82 4.96
N TYR A 39 2.36 5.28 4.73
CA TYR A 39 3.37 5.11 5.77
C TYR A 39 3.72 6.43 6.44
N LEU A 40 4.05 7.47 5.67
CA LEU A 40 4.43 8.78 6.21
C LEU A 40 3.31 9.43 7.02
N ARG A 41 2.05 9.25 6.58
CA ARG A 41 0.84 9.64 7.32
C ARG A 41 0.75 8.92 8.67
N ARG A 42 0.90 7.58 8.68
CA ARG A 42 0.86 6.79 9.91
C ARG A 42 2.04 7.11 10.82
N ALA A 43 3.24 7.25 10.28
CA ALA A 43 4.44 7.66 11.01
C ALA A 43 4.25 9.01 11.69
N ALA A 44 3.55 9.96 11.05
CA ALA A 44 3.24 11.24 11.66
C ALA A 44 2.26 11.11 12.84
N LEU A 45 1.24 10.24 12.73
CA LEU A 45 0.31 9.95 13.84
C LEU A 45 1.05 9.33 15.03
N TRP A 46 1.87 8.31 14.77
CA TRP A 46 2.66 7.65 15.82
C TRP A 46 3.70 8.59 16.44
N ALA A 47 4.35 9.42 15.63
CA ALA A 47 5.30 10.42 16.14
C ALA A 47 4.60 11.46 17.02
N GLN A 48 3.40 11.93 16.64
CA GLN A 48 2.61 12.85 17.47
C GLN A 48 2.18 12.22 18.80
N GLU A 49 1.68 10.98 18.77
CA GLU A 49 1.22 10.26 19.96
C GLU A 49 2.32 10.11 21.01
N TYR A 50 3.54 9.81 20.57
CA TYR A 50 4.68 9.56 21.45
C TYR A 50 5.68 10.72 21.54
N SER A 51 5.34 11.92 21.03
CA SER A 51 6.24 13.09 21.00
C SER A 51 7.63 12.78 20.39
N ALA A 52 7.63 11.99 19.30
CA ALA A 52 8.80 11.48 18.60
C ALA A 52 9.03 12.17 17.25
N GLU A 53 8.56 13.41 17.06
CA GLU A 53 8.61 14.12 15.78
C GLU A 53 10.04 14.36 15.26
N SER A 54 11.04 14.37 16.14
CA SER A 54 12.46 14.48 15.77
C SER A 54 13.03 13.22 15.11
N ALA A 55 12.41 12.05 15.32
CA ALA A 55 12.80 10.78 14.72
C ALA A 55 11.98 10.43 13.46
N TRP A 56 10.98 11.25 13.12
CA TRP A 56 10.19 11.08 11.91
C TRP A 56 11.05 11.26 10.65
N PRO A 57 10.84 10.49 9.55
CA PRO A 57 9.77 9.50 9.36
C PRO A 57 10.18 8.05 9.62
N PHE A 58 11.47 7.73 9.67
CA PHE A 58 11.95 6.35 9.73
C PHE A 58 12.53 6.08 11.11
N PHE A 59 11.73 5.48 11.98
CA PHE A 59 12.11 5.18 13.34
C PHE A 59 11.54 3.84 13.81
N ASP A 60 12.12 3.31 14.88
CA ASP A 60 11.57 2.18 15.61
C ASP A 60 10.64 2.73 16.70
N VAL A 61 9.33 2.62 16.47
CA VAL A 61 8.35 3.14 17.43
C VAL A 61 8.30 2.35 18.73
N SER A 62 8.76 1.09 18.72
CA SER A 62 8.80 0.27 19.93
C SER A 62 9.70 0.87 21.00
N GLU A 63 10.73 1.64 20.60
CA GLU A 63 11.63 2.35 21.51
C GLU A 63 10.93 3.49 22.27
N TYR A 64 9.78 3.96 21.80
CA TYR A 64 8.97 5.00 22.43
C TYR A 64 7.77 4.44 23.19
N VAL A 65 7.18 3.35 22.68
CA VAL A 65 6.02 2.69 23.29
C VAL A 65 6.40 1.98 24.59
N ASP A 66 7.45 1.16 24.55
CA ASP A 66 8.01 0.48 25.71
C ASP A 66 9.53 0.28 25.52
N PRO A 67 10.35 1.23 26.00
CA PRO A 67 11.81 1.14 25.91
C PRO A 67 12.41 -0.12 26.58
N GLY A 68 11.66 -0.74 27.51
CA GLY A 68 12.04 -1.96 28.21
C GLY A 68 11.74 -3.24 27.44
N PHE A 69 10.92 -3.17 26.38
CA PHE A 69 10.50 -4.32 25.61
C PHE A 69 11.69 -5.03 24.95
N ARG A 70 11.72 -6.36 25.05
CA ARG A 70 12.75 -7.19 24.41
C ARG A 70 12.11 -8.38 23.73
N LEU A 71 12.54 -8.63 22.50
CA LEU A 71 12.24 -9.90 21.82
C LEU A 71 12.90 -11.05 22.58
N SER A 72 12.38 -12.26 22.37
CA SER A 72 13.06 -13.46 22.87
C SER A 72 14.49 -13.54 22.28
N PRO A 73 15.49 -14.08 23.02
CA PRO A 73 16.88 -14.11 22.55
C PRO A 73 17.06 -14.77 21.17
N GLU A 74 16.29 -15.82 20.90
CA GLU A 74 16.26 -16.52 19.61
C GLU A 74 15.76 -15.60 18.47
N THR A 75 14.60 -14.98 18.66
CA THR A 75 14.02 -14.03 17.69
C THR A 75 14.91 -12.81 17.47
N ALA A 76 15.54 -12.29 18.53
CA ALA A 76 16.47 -11.18 18.43
C ALA A 76 17.69 -11.54 17.57
N ALA A 77 18.31 -12.70 17.80
CA ALA A 77 19.43 -13.17 17.00
C ALA A 77 19.06 -13.39 15.53
N GLU A 78 17.87 -13.95 15.27
CA GLU A 78 17.33 -14.13 13.92
C GLU A 78 17.09 -12.81 13.19
N LEU A 79 16.56 -11.81 13.90
CA LEU A 79 16.35 -10.47 13.38
C LEU A 79 17.70 -9.80 13.06
N ASP A 80 18.66 -9.84 13.97
CA ASP A 80 19.99 -9.25 13.75
C ASP A 80 20.69 -9.86 12.52
N ALA A 81 20.64 -11.19 12.37
CA ALA A 81 21.18 -11.89 11.21
C ALA A 81 20.45 -11.52 9.89
N TYR A 82 19.16 -11.20 9.95
CA TYR A 82 18.42 -10.68 8.81
C TYR A 82 18.81 -9.23 8.48
N LEU A 83 18.84 -8.35 9.48
CA LEU A 83 19.17 -6.94 9.32
C LEU A 83 20.58 -6.74 8.75
N GLY A 84 21.53 -7.64 9.04
CA GLY A 84 22.86 -7.64 8.40
C GLY A 84 22.84 -7.73 6.87
N ARG A 85 21.71 -8.14 6.26
CA ARG A 85 21.52 -8.29 4.80
C ARG A 85 20.62 -7.22 4.18
N VAL A 86 19.93 -6.42 5.00
CA VAL A 86 19.03 -5.36 4.52
C VAL A 86 19.86 -4.13 4.15
N PRO A 87 19.66 -3.54 2.97
CA PRO A 87 20.42 -2.35 2.57
C PRO A 87 19.94 -1.11 3.32
N GLY A 88 20.85 -0.18 3.63
CA GLY A 88 20.51 1.09 4.27
C GLY A 88 20.20 1.03 5.77
N SER A 89 20.48 2.10 6.50
CA SER A 89 20.16 2.20 7.93
C SER A 89 18.67 2.40 8.18
N GLU A 90 17.99 3.24 7.39
CA GLU A 90 16.56 3.56 7.55
C GLU A 90 15.67 2.31 7.33
N LEU A 91 15.98 1.49 6.32
CA LEU A 91 15.28 0.23 6.08
C LEU A 91 15.52 -0.76 7.22
N ARG A 92 16.76 -0.89 7.70
CA ARG A 92 17.07 -1.75 8.85
C ARG A 92 16.29 -1.34 10.10
N GLN A 93 16.23 -0.04 10.37
CA GLN A 93 15.51 0.51 11.52
C GLN A 93 14.01 0.22 11.43
N THR A 94 13.39 0.45 10.27
CA THR A 94 11.96 0.19 10.08
C THR A 94 11.62 -1.31 10.03
N CYS A 95 12.49 -2.15 9.48
CA CYS A 95 12.35 -3.61 9.55
C CYS A 95 12.42 -4.12 11.00
N ALA A 96 13.37 -3.61 11.80
CA ALA A 96 13.48 -3.94 13.20
C ALA A 96 12.23 -3.54 13.98
N GLY A 97 11.76 -2.30 13.77
CA GLY A 97 10.55 -1.79 14.39
C GLY A 97 9.30 -2.56 13.99
N ALA A 98 9.17 -2.98 12.74
CA ALA A 98 8.05 -3.81 12.27
C ALA A 98 7.95 -5.14 13.03
N VAL A 99 9.08 -5.84 13.19
CA VAL A 99 9.13 -7.12 13.92
C VAL A 99 8.86 -6.94 15.41
N ARG A 100 9.45 -5.91 16.04
CA ARG A 100 9.23 -5.61 17.46
C ARG A 100 7.80 -5.19 17.75
N LEU A 101 7.21 -4.31 16.93
CA LEU A 101 5.84 -3.84 17.09
C LEU A 101 4.83 -5.00 16.90
N ALA A 102 5.08 -5.90 15.96
CA ALA A 102 4.23 -7.09 15.75
C ALA A 102 4.16 -7.96 17.02
N GLU A 103 5.32 -8.26 17.63
CA GLU A 103 5.40 -9.04 18.86
C GLU A 103 4.80 -8.29 20.06
N MET A 104 5.12 -7.01 20.20
CA MET A 104 4.61 -6.16 21.27
C MET A 104 3.08 -6.10 21.27
N ARG A 105 2.45 -5.99 20.10
CA ARG A 105 0.99 -6.02 19.97
C ARG A 105 0.37 -7.33 20.41
N GLU A 106 1.05 -8.46 20.17
CA GLU A 106 0.58 -9.77 20.60
C GLU A 106 0.71 -9.94 22.13
N GLN A 107 1.81 -9.48 22.71
CA GLN A 107 2.09 -9.64 24.14
C GLN A 107 1.35 -8.63 25.03
N THR A 108 1.21 -7.38 24.58
CA THR A 108 0.66 -6.27 25.36
C THR A 108 -0.40 -5.47 24.58
N PRO A 109 -1.48 -6.10 24.09
CA PRO A 109 -2.50 -5.42 23.28
C PRO A 109 -3.16 -4.25 24.02
N ALA A 110 -3.29 -4.33 25.35
CA ALA A 110 -3.88 -3.26 26.18
C ALA A 110 -3.00 -2.01 26.31
N ALA A 111 -1.70 -2.11 26.01
CA ALA A 111 -0.77 -0.98 26.02
C ALA A 111 -0.69 -0.29 24.65
N MET A 112 -1.33 -0.83 23.62
CA MET A 112 -1.28 -0.29 22.27
C MET A 112 -2.27 0.87 22.11
N PRO A 113 -1.85 1.98 21.48
CA PRO A 113 -2.76 3.07 21.18
C PRO A 113 -3.73 2.64 20.09
N ASP A 114 -4.90 3.30 20.02
CA ASP A 114 -5.87 3.10 18.94
C ASP A 114 -5.40 3.82 17.66
N LEU A 115 -4.27 3.36 17.13
CA LEU A 115 -3.64 3.88 15.92
C LEU A 115 -3.52 2.77 14.86
N PRO A 116 -3.61 3.13 13.57
CA PRO A 116 -3.40 2.16 12.49
C PRO A 116 -2.00 1.56 12.55
N ASP A 117 -1.84 0.35 12.04
CA ASP A 117 -0.52 -0.30 11.90
C ASP A 117 0.49 0.61 11.20
N LEU A 118 1.52 1.04 11.93
CA LEU A 118 2.57 1.91 11.41
C LEU A 118 3.27 1.29 10.21
N TYR A 119 3.69 0.03 10.35
CA TYR A 119 4.62 -0.59 9.42
C TYR A 119 3.93 -1.35 8.29
N GLU A 120 2.65 -1.72 8.41
CA GLU A 120 1.94 -2.45 7.36
C GLU A 120 2.07 -1.82 5.95
N PRO A 121 1.81 -0.51 5.73
CA PRO A 121 2.00 0.08 4.40
C PRO A 121 3.46 0.02 3.93
N LEU A 122 4.43 0.09 4.85
CA LEU A 122 5.85 0.03 4.50
C LEU A 122 6.31 -1.41 4.20
N VAL A 123 5.78 -2.40 4.91
CA VAL A 123 6.02 -3.83 4.62
C VAL A 123 5.43 -4.18 3.26
N LEU A 124 4.21 -3.73 2.95
CA LEU A 124 3.61 -3.90 1.62
C LEU A 124 4.39 -3.17 0.52
N PHE A 125 5.01 -2.03 0.84
CA PHE A 125 5.95 -1.36 -0.07
C PHE A 125 7.18 -2.23 -0.36
N TYR A 126 7.76 -2.85 0.67
CA TYR A 126 8.91 -3.74 0.53
C TYR A 126 8.56 -5.02 -0.25
N GLU A 127 7.40 -5.63 -0.01
CA GLU A 127 6.93 -6.82 -0.74
C GLU A 127 6.75 -6.58 -2.25
N ARG A 128 6.68 -5.31 -2.67
CA ARG A 128 6.65 -4.88 -4.08
C ARG A 128 8.05 -4.72 -4.70
N GLY A 129 9.09 -5.10 -3.96
CA GLY A 129 10.48 -5.15 -4.40
C GLY A 129 11.17 -3.80 -4.38
N GLY A 130 12.49 -3.82 -4.29
CA GLY A 130 13.32 -2.61 -4.33
C GLY A 130 13.32 -1.82 -3.02
N GLU A 131 14.39 -1.05 -2.84
CA GLU A 131 14.59 -0.16 -1.69
C GLU A 131 14.02 1.26 -1.92
N PHE A 132 14.17 2.12 -0.92
CA PHE A 132 14.16 3.56 -1.12
C PHE A 132 15.50 4.13 -0.65
N VAL A 133 15.95 5.21 -1.28
CA VAL A 133 17.19 5.90 -0.90
C VAL A 133 16.90 7.37 -0.73
N ARG A 134 17.40 7.98 0.33
CA ARG A 134 17.34 9.43 0.51
C ARG A 134 18.32 10.10 -0.44
N ASP A 135 17.84 11.05 -1.24
CA ASP A 135 18.69 11.88 -2.08
C ASP A 135 19.31 13.05 -1.29
N ASP A 136 20.36 13.65 -1.84
CA ASP A 136 21.07 14.79 -1.23
C ASP A 136 20.17 16.04 -1.09
N ALA A 137 19.05 16.10 -1.81
CA ALA A 137 18.09 17.18 -1.73
C ALA A 137 16.97 16.91 -0.70
N GLY A 138 17.08 15.83 0.09
CA GLY A 138 16.10 15.44 1.10
C GLY A 138 14.81 14.81 0.54
N GLY A 139 14.79 14.46 -0.74
CA GLY A 139 13.80 13.59 -1.34
C GLY A 139 14.08 12.12 -1.06
N LEU A 140 13.12 11.27 -1.38
CA LEU A 140 13.24 9.82 -1.38
C LEU A 140 13.17 9.34 -2.83
N ASP A 141 14.19 8.66 -3.30
CA ASP A 141 14.11 7.89 -4.54
C ASP A 141 13.42 6.55 -4.24
N LEU A 142 12.24 6.36 -4.81
CA LEU A 142 11.44 5.13 -4.71
C LEU A 142 11.71 4.19 -5.90
N THR A 143 12.96 4.09 -6.33
CA THR A 143 13.41 3.34 -7.52
C THR A 143 13.02 4.03 -8.84
N GLY A 144 13.65 5.17 -9.12
CA GLY A 144 13.45 5.98 -10.32
C GLY A 144 12.32 7.02 -10.21
N VAL A 145 11.68 7.14 -9.04
CA VAL A 145 10.65 8.15 -8.78
C VAL A 145 11.02 8.91 -7.52
N SER A 146 11.35 10.20 -7.70
CA SER A 146 11.57 11.12 -6.59
C SER A 146 10.24 11.41 -5.88
N PHE A 147 10.24 11.23 -4.57
CA PHE A 147 9.12 11.47 -3.68
C PHE A 147 9.54 12.45 -2.59
N ARG A 148 8.73 13.47 -2.34
CA ARG A 148 9.01 14.45 -1.27
C ARG A 148 8.25 14.04 0.00
N PRO A 149 8.95 13.70 1.10
CA PRO A 149 8.29 13.23 2.33
C PRO A 149 7.42 14.31 2.99
N GLY A 150 7.75 15.60 2.78
CA GLY A 150 7.03 16.71 3.40
C GLY A 150 7.34 16.87 4.89
N THR A 151 6.38 17.40 5.64
CA THR A 151 6.50 17.60 7.10
C THR A 151 5.55 16.66 7.85
N PRO A 152 5.82 16.36 9.13
CA PRO A 152 4.86 15.60 9.96
C PRO A 152 3.45 16.22 9.95
N GLN A 153 3.35 17.55 10.13
CA GLN A 153 2.07 18.26 10.17
C GLN A 153 1.30 18.18 8.85
N GLY A 154 1.99 18.25 7.70
CA GLY A 154 1.36 18.07 6.39
C GLY A 154 0.88 16.64 6.15
N ASN A 155 1.59 15.66 6.73
CA ASN A 155 1.17 14.27 6.67
C ASN A 155 -0.04 14.00 7.57
N LEU A 156 -0.17 14.62 8.74
CA LEU A 156 -1.35 14.48 9.61
C LEU A 156 -2.67 14.90 8.94
N SER A 157 -2.64 15.88 8.02
CA SER A 157 -3.83 16.35 7.30
C SER A 157 -4.14 15.56 6.02
N THR A 158 -3.31 14.58 5.67
CA THR A 158 -3.51 13.76 4.46
C THR A 158 -4.65 12.77 4.66
N GLN A 159 -5.49 12.60 3.62
CA GLN A 159 -6.57 11.60 3.63
C GLN A 159 -5.98 10.18 3.82
N PRO A 160 -6.56 9.35 4.70
CA PRO A 160 -6.09 7.99 4.91
C PRO A 160 -6.34 7.11 3.69
N PHE A 161 -5.35 6.30 3.33
CA PHE A 161 -5.52 5.19 2.40
C PHE A 161 -5.70 3.89 3.17
N ARG A 162 -6.92 3.36 3.13
CA ARG A 162 -7.37 2.19 3.91
C ARG A 162 -7.32 0.90 3.11
N ALA A 163 -7.46 0.99 1.80
CA ALA A 163 -7.58 -0.16 0.91
C ALA A 163 -6.23 -0.83 0.58
N LEU A 164 -5.51 -1.32 1.60
CA LEU A 164 -4.18 -1.94 1.48
C LEU A 164 -4.17 -3.37 0.90
N GLY A 165 -5.31 -3.90 0.48
CA GLY A 165 -5.41 -5.29 0.02
C GLY A 165 -4.67 -5.55 -1.30
N LYS A 166 -4.08 -6.73 -1.46
CA LYS A 166 -3.31 -7.13 -2.66
C LYS A 166 -4.05 -6.82 -3.96
N THR A 167 -5.32 -7.18 -4.08
CA THR A 167 -6.14 -6.92 -5.27
C THR A 167 -6.23 -5.44 -5.63
N VAL A 168 -6.30 -4.57 -4.63
CA VAL A 168 -6.37 -3.11 -4.83
C VAL A 168 -5.04 -2.59 -5.33
N LEU A 169 -3.97 -2.97 -4.65
CA LEU A 169 -2.63 -2.53 -5.02
C LEU A 169 -2.23 -3.03 -6.42
N ASP A 170 -2.57 -4.27 -6.76
CA ASP A 170 -2.32 -4.85 -8.08
C ASP A 170 -3.15 -4.16 -9.18
N ALA A 171 -4.36 -3.69 -8.87
CA ALA A 171 -5.18 -2.93 -9.79
C ALA A 171 -4.66 -1.49 -10.01
N LEU A 172 -3.99 -0.89 -9.02
CA LEU A 172 -3.33 0.41 -9.16
C LEU A 172 -2.06 0.32 -10.03
N ASP A 173 -1.40 -0.82 -9.99
CA ASP A 173 -0.13 -1.04 -10.66
C ASP A 173 -0.27 -1.08 -12.18
N THR A 174 0.57 -0.29 -12.82
CA THR A 174 0.65 -0.14 -14.27
C THR A 174 1.85 0.71 -14.65
N THR A 175 2.26 0.61 -15.90
CA THR A 175 3.23 1.52 -16.53
C THR A 175 2.56 2.75 -17.14
N GLY A 176 3.34 3.82 -17.29
CA GLY A 176 2.95 5.07 -17.94
C GLY A 176 2.38 6.13 -17.01
N ARG A 177 2.02 7.29 -17.56
CA ARG A 177 1.31 8.34 -16.82
C ARG A 177 -0.16 7.94 -16.73
N VAL A 178 -0.73 7.95 -15.53
CA VAL A 178 -2.11 7.52 -15.29
C VAL A 178 -2.95 8.71 -14.83
N SER A 179 -4.18 8.79 -15.33
CA SER A 179 -5.21 9.70 -14.82
C SER A 179 -6.50 8.91 -14.57
N TYR A 180 -7.14 9.12 -13.43
CA TYR A 180 -8.33 8.39 -13.02
C TYR A 180 -9.56 9.29 -13.12
N TYR A 181 -10.71 8.68 -13.43
CA TYR A 181 -11.98 9.38 -13.57
C TYR A 181 -13.12 8.51 -13.01
N ALA A 182 -14.12 9.14 -12.42
CA ALA A 182 -15.37 8.48 -12.08
C ALA A 182 -16.56 9.40 -12.35
N ALA A 183 -17.76 8.84 -12.37
CA ALA A 183 -18.98 9.65 -12.41
C ALA A 183 -19.07 10.53 -11.15
N ASP A 184 -19.65 11.72 -11.31
CA ASP A 184 -19.91 12.62 -10.19
C ASP A 184 -20.70 11.90 -9.07
N GLY A 185 -20.24 12.04 -7.83
CA GLY A 185 -20.71 11.25 -6.68
C GLY A 185 -20.01 9.90 -6.47
N GLY A 186 -18.94 9.60 -7.21
CA GLY A 186 -18.03 8.48 -6.92
C GLY A 186 -18.62 7.09 -7.16
N ARG A 187 -19.72 6.99 -7.91
CA ARG A 187 -20.29 5.69 -8.30
C ARG A 187 -19.68 5.22 -9.62
N ALA A 188 -19.61 3.90 -9.78
CA ALA A 188 -19.15 3.26 -11.01
C ALA A 188 -19.84 3.86 -12.25
N PRO A 189 -19.13 3.98 -13.39
CA PRO A 189 -17.83 3.37 -13.70
C PRO A 189 -16.60 4.16 -13.19
N LEU A 190 -15.59 3.43 -12.72
CA LEU A 190 -14.23 3.95 -12.54
C LEU A 190 -13.47 3.73 -13.86
N LEU A 191 -12.87 4.79 -14.39
CA LEU A 191 -12.09 4.76 -15.63
C LEU A 191 -10.67 5.24 -15.35
N ARG A 192 -9.72 4.79 -16.16
CA ARG A 192 -8.38 5.37 -16.19
C ARG A 192 -7.89 5.58 -17.62
N ARG A 193 -7.11 6.63 -17.81
CA ARG A 193 -6.33 6.89 -19.00
C ARG A 193 -4.87 6.65 -18.69
N ARG A 194 -4.22 5.80 -19.48
CA ARG A 194 -2.77 5.57 -19.42
C ARG A 194 -2.10 6.14 -20.66
N VAL A 195 -1.01 6.86 -20.46
CA VAL A 195 -0.15 7.33 -21.55
C VAL A 195 1.20 6.63 -21.44
N VAL A 196 1.46 5.70 -22.35
CA VAL A 196 2.68 4.89 -22.40
C VAL A 196 3.43 5.24 -23.67
N ARG A 197 4.63 5.83 -23.56
CA ARG A 197 5.44 6.26 -24.72
C ARG A 197 4.67 7.15 -25.72
N GLY A 198 3.72 7.94 -25.23
CA GLY A 198 2.86 8.82 -26.04
C GLY A 198 1.59 8.17 -26.57
N GLU A 199 1.43 6.86 -26.44
CA GLU A 199 0.22 6.14 -26.82
C GLU A 199 -0.81 6.16 -25.69
N ARG A 200 -2.06 6.45 -26.05
CA ARG A 200 -3.19 6.53 -25.13
C ARG A 200 -3.90 5.18 -25.04
N HIS A 201 -4.10 4.70 -23.81
CA HIS A 201 -4.89 3.52 -23.50
C HIS A 201 -5.96 3.89 -22.46
N ASP A 202 -7.21 3.87 -22.87
CA ASP A 202 -8.35 4.16 -22.01
C ASP A 202 -8.96 2.84 -21.52
N GLU A 203 -9.18 2.73 -20.22
CA GLU A 203 -9.57 1.49 -19.56
C GLU A 203 -10.72 1.73 -18.56
N LEU A 204 -11.63 0.77 -18.49
CA LEU A 204 -12.75 0.71 -17.55
C LEU A 204 -12.46 -0.34 -16.49
N PHE A 205 -12.70 -0.03 -15.22
CA PHE A 205 -12.61 -1.00 -14.14
C PHE A 205 -13.89 -1.84 -14.06
N GLY A 206 -13.74 -3.13 -14.35
CA GLY A 206 -14.81 -4.11 -14.43
C GLY A 206 -15.22 -4.70 -13.07
N PRO A 207 -16.38 -5.39 -13.02
CA PRO A 207 -16.88 -6.06 -11.82
C PRO A 207 -16.02 -7.27 -11.39
N ASP A 208 -15.21 -7.81 -12.29
CA ASP A 208 -14.22 -8.86 -12.07
C ASP A 208 -12.90 -8.32 -11.49
N LEU A 209 -12.86 -7.03 -11.13
CA LEU A 209 -11.72 -6.33 -10.55
C LEU A 209 -10.53 -6.24 -11.52
N ARG A 210 -10.81 -6.11 -12.81
CA ARG A 210 -9.81 -5.96 -13.87
C ARG A 210 -10.06 -4.71 -14.70
N TRP A 211 -8.99 -4.23 -15.33
CA TRP A 211 -9.06 -3.15 -16.30
C TRP A 211 -9.29 -3.71 -17.70
N GLU A 212 -10.32 -3.21 -18.38
CA GLU A 212 -10.65 -3.58 -19.75
C GLU A 212 -10.55 -2.37 -20.68
N PRO A 213 -10.04 -2.51 -21.92
CA PRO A 213 -10.02 -1.42 -22.89
C PRO A 213 -11.42 -0.83 -23.11
N THR A 214 -11.49 0.50 -23.23
CA THR A 214 -12.77 1.20 -23.42
C THR A 214 -12.62 2.44 -24.30
N ASP A 215 -13.72 2.82 -24.95
CA ASP A 215 -13.92 4.04 -25.73
C ASP A 215 -14.74 5.10 -24.97
N ARG A 216 -15.05 4.84 -23.69
CA ARG A 216 -15.94 5.68 -22.87
C ARG A 216 -15.29 6.96 -22.34
N LEU A 217 -13.98 7.14 -22.47
CA LEU A 217 -13.29 8.36 -22.05
C LEU A 217 -13.20 9.34 -23.23
N PRO A 218 -13.84 10.53 -23.14
CA PRO A 218 -13.70 11.55 -24.15
C PRO A 218 -12.24 12.03 -24.31
N GLU A 219 -11.91 12.58 -25.47
CA GLU A 219 -10.53 12.95 -25.78
C GLU A 219 -10.03 14.14 -24.97
N THR A 220 -10.89 15.14 -24.75
CA THR A 220 -10.55 16.40 -24.06
C THR A 220 -11.14 16.46 -22.66
N GLU A 221 -10.49 17.20 -21.77
CA GLU A 221 -10.94 17.41 -20.39
C GLU A 221 -12.32 18.09 -20.32
N GLU A 222 -12.60 19.00 -21.25
CA GLU A 222 -13.91 19.66 -21.36
C GLU A 222 -15.01 18.65 -21.70
N ALA A 223 -14.72 17.69 -22.58
CA ALA A 223 -15.66 16.64 -22.93
C ALA A 223 -15.81 15.60 -21.81
N VAL A 224 -14.74 15.28 -21.07
CA VAL A 224 -14.79 14.45 -19.86
C VAL A 224 -15.75 15.07 -18.83
N LYS A 225 -15.61 16.37 -18.54
CA LYS A 225 -16.51 17.10 -17.63
C LYS A 225 -17.94 17.12 -18.15
N SER A 226 -18.12 17.36 -19.44
CA SER A 226 -19.45 17.38 -20.08
C SER A 226 -20.14 16.01 -20.05
N ALA A 227 -19.37 14.92 -19.99
CA ALA A 227 -19.86 13.57 -19.80
C ALA A 227 -20.20 13.23 -18.32
N GLY A 228 -20.09 14.20 -17.40
CA GLY A 228 -20.35 14.01 -15.98
C GLY A 228 -19.25 13.24 -15.25
N LEU A 229 -18.05 13.16 -15.82
CA LEU A 229 -16.89 12.54 -15.20
C LEU A 229 -16.04 13.58 -14.48
N VAL A 230 -15.55 13.21 -13.31
CA VAL A 230 -14.62 14.01 -12.51
C VAL A 230 -13.26 13.34 -12.44
N SER A 231 -12.20 14.14 -12.52
CA SER A 231 -10.84 13.66 -12.31
C SER A 231 -10.65 13.28 -10.84
N LEU A 232 -10.02 12.15 -10.60
CA LEU A 232 -9.68 11.66 -9.28
C LEU A 232 -8.18 11.72 -9.06
N ASP A 233 -7.79 12.05 -7.83
CA ASP A 233 -6.48 11.62 -7.39
C ASP A 233 -6.45 10.09 -7.22
N GLU A 234 -5.30 9.49 -7.46
CA GLU A 234 -4.63 8.96 -6.31
C GLU A 234 -5.31 7.90 -5.44
N ILE A 235 -5.45 8.37 -4.20
CA ILE A 235 -6.07 7.72 -3.06
C ILE A 235 -7.56 7.58 -3.33
N ALA A 236 -8.22 8.58 -3.93
CA ALA A 236 -9.63 8.50 -4.25
C ALA A 236 -9.93 7.35 -5.23
N ALA A 237 -9.12 7.18 -6.27
CA ALA A 237 -9.21 6.04 -7.18
C ALA A 237 -8.97 4.70 -6.45
N ALA A 238 -7.95 4.66 -5.60
CA ALA A 238 -7.59 3.47 -4.83
C ALA A 238 -8.71 3.03 -3.85
N GLU A 239 -9.36 3.97 -3.18
CA GLU A 239 -10.50 3.71 -2.30
C GLU A 239 -11.70 3.16 -3.09
N LEU A 240 -11.99 3.69 -4.29
CA LEU A 240 -13.06 3.15 -5.14
C LEU A 240 -12.79 1.71 -5.61
N ILE A 241 -11.54 1.38 -5.92
CA ILE A 241 -11.11 0.00 -6.22
C ILE A 241 -11.28 -0.87 -4.97
N GLY A 242 -10.88 -0.38 -3.79
CA GLY A 242 -11.06 -1.05 -2.51
C GLY A 242 -12.51 -1.37 -2.19
N ASP A 243 -13.39 -0.40 -2.39
CA ASP A 243 -14.83 -0.56 -2.23
C ASP A 243 -15.41 -1.59 -3.19
N ALA A 244 -14.94 -1.61 -4.44
CA ALA A 244 -15.34 -2.62 -5.42
C ALA A 244 -14.88 -4.02 -5.01
N ALA A 245 -13.63 -4.17 -4.56
CA ALA A 245 -13.09 -5.43 -4.07
C ALA A 245 -13.86 -5.93 -2.84
N GLY A 246 -14.14 -5.05 -1.88
CA GLY A 246 -14.92 -5.37 -0.68
C GLY A 246 -16.35 -5.82 -0.99
N ARG A 247 -17.00 -5.22 -2.00
CA ARG A 247 -18.31 -5.68 -2.49
C ARG A 247 -18.24 -7.06 -3.14
N ALA A 248 -17.23 -7.31 -3.97
CA ALA A 248 -17.05 -8.60 -4.64
C ALA A 248 -16.82 -9.74 -3.64
N SER A 249 -16.03 -9.51 -2.59
CA SER A 249 -15.81 -10.51 -1.53
C SER A 249 -17.06 -10.84 -0.70
N ARG A 250 -18.06 -9.95 -0.68
CA ARG A 250 -19.32 -10.13 0.07
C ARG A 250 -20.44 -10.78 -0.75
N GLN A 251 -20.30 -10.86 -2.08
CA GLN A 251 -21.30 -11.53 -2.91
C GLN A 251 -21.15 -13.06 -2.79
N PRO A 252 -22.23 -13.81 -2.47
CA PRO A 252 -22.18 -15.26 -2.48
C PRO A 252 -21.89 -15.76 -3.90
N ALA A 253 -21.06 -16.80 -4.01
CA ALA A 253 -20.76 -17.44 -5.29
C ALA A 253 -22.06 -17.72 -6.08
N PRO A 254 -22.08 -17.49 -7.39
CA PRO A 254 -23.25 -17.79 -8.20
C PRO A 254 -23.62 -19.27 -8.01
N ARG A 255 -24.86 -19.53 -7.58
CA ARG A 255 -25.37 -20.89 -7.41
C ARG A 255 -25.13 -21.64 -8.73
N PRO A 256 -24.53 -22.84 -8.71
CA PRO A 256 -24.38 -23.62 -9.94
C PRO A 256 -25.78 -23.81 -10.53
N CYS A 257 -25.97 -23.37 -11.78
CA CYS A 257 -27.20 -23.57 -12.52
C CYS A 257 -27.61 -25.04 -12.39
N GLY A 258 -28.66 -25.29 -11.62
CA GLY A 258 -29.21 -26.62 -11.41
C GLY A 258 -29.52 -27.23 -12.77
N ARG A 259 -28.93 -28.41 -13.04
CA ARG A 259 -29.27 -29.25 -14.17
C ARG A 259 -30.80 -29.35 -14.24
N ARG A 260 -31.39 -28.81 -15.30
CA ARG A 260 -32.80 -29.06 -15.64
C ARG A 260 -33.00 -30.57 -15.70
N GLY A 261 -33.80 -31.10 -14.78
CA GLY A 261 -34.23 -32.49 -14.81
C GLY A 261 -34.95 -32.76 -16.13
N ARG A 262 -34.53 -33.81 -16.84
CA ARG A 262 -35.30 -34.36 -17.95
C ARG A 262 -36.65 -34.88 -17.43
N PRO A 263 -37.76 -34.67 -18.14
CA PRO A 263 -38.99 -35.37 -17.82
C PRO A 263 -38.80 -36.85 -18.18
N ARG A 264 -39.15 -37.76 -17.25
CA ARG A 264 -39.28 -39.18 -17.55
C ARG A 264 -40.68 -39.43 -18.14
N PRO A 265 -40.80 -40.28 -19.18
CA PRO A 265 -42.07 -40.75 -19.71
C PRO A 265 -42.79 -41.69 -18.74
#